data_AF-A0AAV4N248-F1
#
_entry.id   AF-A0AAV4N248-F1
#
_cell.length_a   1.000
_cell.length_b   1.000
_cell.length_c   1.000
_cell.angle_alpha   90.00
_cell.angle_beta   90.00
_cell.angle_gamma   90.00
#
_symmetry.space_group_name_H-M   'P 1'
#
loop_
_entity.id
_entity.type
_entity.pdbx_description
1 polymer ?
#
loop_
_entity_poly.entity_id
_entity_poly.type
_entity_poly.pdbx_seq_one_letter_code
_entity_poly.pdbx_strand_id
1 'polypeptide(L)'
;MSVAQSLEKQVSNNTNFTINHSGIKYFPNLHICCEDKKPCCKDIFSEVVEETYKSTRVYVFFGRIFDLIELLTKLQMRKLLDSREYVIIYIDLEAYSESASYRYFWRMDMRQHLVDVAIKAAGSLLVIVPTPPQDKGYKEFVENVRQYNFKEPFSFPNKLPYPKHITEFAAYLYDSVILYAEALAQTLAENEDPRNGSYIIQKIINRGRYQSVTGAWMHIDENGDVEGNYTVLALQPAPHNITLKGLGGEKNLSHLMLPMARFQYDGDTGEPVRVLHYFYSSS
;
A
#
# COMPACT_ATOMS: atom_id res chain seq x y z
N MET A 1 -16.15 -7.27 -4.74
CA MET A 1 -15.07 -7.90 -5.53
C MET A 1 -13.75 -7.61 -4.84
N SER A 2 -12.92 -8.62 -4.55
CA SER A 2 -11.61 -8.39 -3.92
C SER A 2 -10.59 -7.89 -4.95
N VAL A 3 -9.47 -7.30 -4.49
CA VAL A 3 -8.36 -6.89 -5.39
C VAL A 3 -7.87 -8.07 -6.22
N ALA A 4 -7.74 -9.23 -5.58
CA ALA A 4 -7.30 -10.44 -6.24
C ALA A 4 -8.29 -10.95 -7.31
N GLN A 5 -9.61 -10.85 -7.07
CA GLN A 5 -10.63 -11.13 -8.09
C GLN A 5 -10.61 -10.12 -9.24
N SER A 6 -10.36 -8.84 -8.93
CA SER A 6 -10.22 -7.78 -9.95
C SER A 6 -9.00 -8.04 -10.84
N LEU A 7 -7.86 -8.39 -10.24
CA LEU A 7 -6.65 -8.77 -10.98
C LEU A 7 -6.88 -10.00 -11.87
N GLU A 8 -7.55 -11.04 -11.37
CA GLU A 8 -7.90 -12.20 -12.18
C GLU A 8 -8.78 -11.81 -13.38
N LYS A 9 -9.79 -10.96 -13.17
CA LYS A 9 -10.66 -10.46 -14.25
C LYS A 9 -9.88 -9.66 -15.29
N GLN A 10 -9.02 -8.74 -14.85
CA GLN A 10 -8.20 -7.91 -15.75
C GLN A 10 -7.21 -8.74 -16.54
N VAL A 11 -6.54 -9.70 -15.89
CA VAL A 11 -5.58 -10.60 -16.54
C VAL A 11 -6.28 -11.55 -17.50
N SER A 12 -7.45 -12.09 -17.14
CA SER A 12 -8.22 -12.98 -18.02
C SER A 12 -8.65 -12.29 -19.32
N ASN A 13 -8.82 -10.96 -19.27
CA ASN A 13 -9.13 -10.14 -20.44
C ASN A 13 -7.88 -9.78 -21.28
N ASN A 14 -6.67 -10.10 -20.81
CA ASN A 14 -5.42 -9.76 -21.48
C ASN A 14 -4.68 -11.03 -21.96
N THR A 15 -4.59 -11.22 -23.28
CA THR A 15 -3.99 -12.41 -23.90
C THR A 15 -2.49 -12.58 -23.64
N ASN A 16 -1.80 -11.54 -23.17
CA ASN A 16 -0.35 -11.56 -22.93
C ASN A 16 0.05 -12.06 -21.54
N PHE A 17 -0.92 -12.33 -20.66
CA PHE A 17 -0.66 -12.81 -19.31
C PHE A 17 -1.24 -14.21 -19.11
N THR A 18 -0.47 -15.09 -18.47
CA THR A 18 -0.93 -16.43 -18.10
C THR A 18 -1.01 -16.53 -16.58
N ILE A 19 -2.21 -16.80 -16.07
CA ILE A 19 -2.41 -17.12 -14.66
C ILE A 19 -2.07 -18.61 -14.49
N ASN A 20 -0.89 -18.91 -13.96
CA ASN A 20 -0.38 -20.29 -13.88
C ASN A 20 -1.05 -21.16 -12.81
N HIS A 21 -1.76 -20.56 -11.85
CA HIS A 21 -2.50 -21.27 -10.82
C HIS A 21 -3.94 -20.78 -10.78
N SER A 22 -4.90 -21.70 -10.84
CA SER A 22 -6.30 -21.42 -10.61
C SER A 22 -6.51 -20.89 -9.19
N GLY A 23 -6.73 -19.58 -9.05
CA GLY A 23 -7.26 -18.98 -7.83
C GLY A 23 -6.20 -18.65 -6.79
N ILE A 24 -6.09 -17.36 -6.49
CA ILE A 24 -5.76 -16.79 -5.16
C ILE A 24 -5.51 -17.86 -4.08
N LYS A 25 -4.24 -18.03 -3.67
CA LYS A 25 -3.90 -18.90 -2.53
C LYS A 25 -4.22 -18.15 -1.24
N TYR A 26 -5.36 -18.47 -0.63
CA TYR A 26 -5.70 -18.02 0.71
C TYR A 26 -4.95 -18.86 1.74
N PHE A 27 -4.23 -18.21 2.64
CA PHE A 27 -3.68 -18.85 3.82
C PHE A 27 -4.45 -18.40 5.06
N PRO A 28 -4.76 -19.31 6.00
CA PRO A 28 -5.38 -18.94 7.26
C PRO A 28 -4.45 -17.99 8.03
N ASN A 29 -5.02 -17.07 8.79
CA ASN A 29 -4.23 -16.31 9.75
C ASN A 29 -3.58 -17.31 10.72
N LEU A 30 -2.25 -17.31 10.77
CA LEU A 30 -1.46 -18.21 11.62
C LEU A 30 -1.87 -18.16 13.11
N HIS A 31 -2.48 -17.05 13.56
CA HIS A 31 -3.02 -16.93 14.92
C HIS A 31 -4.29 -17.73 15.17
N ILE A 32 -5.13 -17.96 14.13
CA ILE A 32 -6.34 -18.80 14.26
C ILE A 32 -5.96 -20.21 14.67
N CYS A 33 -4.82 -20.73 14.18
CA CYS A 33 -4.36 -22.07 14.55
C CYS A 33 -4.01 -22.17 16.05
N CYS A 34 -3.48 -21.10 16.64
CA CYS A 34 -3.22 -21.00 18.07
C CYS A 34 -4.52 -20.86 18.88
N GLU A 35 -5.45 -20.03 18.41
CA GLU A 35 -6.78 -19.84 19.03
C GLU A 35 -7.59 -21.15 19.03
N ASP A 36 -7.56 -21.89 17.93
CA ASP A 36 -8.26 -23.17 17.75
C ASP A 36 -7.56 -24.37 18.40
N LYS A 37 -6.40 -24.17 19.05
CA LYS A 37 -5.54 -25.24 19.62
C LYS A 37 -5.19 -26.34 18.60
N LYS A 38 -5.11 -26.00 17.31
CA LYS A 38 -4.65 -26.93 16.27
C LYS A 38 -3.13 -27.14 16.43
N PRO A 39 -2.55 -28.26 15.95
CA PRO A 39 -1.11 -28.36 15.82
C PRO A 39 -0.62 -27.10 15.11
N CYS A 40 0.35 -26.36 15.69
CA CYS A 40 0.81 -25.08 15.14
C CYS A 40 0.93 -25.21 13.61
N CYS A 41 0.24 -24.33 12.87
CA CYS A 41 0.24 -24.32 11.41
C CYS A 41 1.68 -24.25 10.92
N LYS A 42 2.27 -25.43 10.66
CA LYS A 42 3.69 -25.56 10.36
C LYS A 42 3.87 -25.12 8.92
N ASP A 43 4.48 -23.95 8.79
CA ASP A 43 5.26 -23.57 7.62
C ASP A 43 4.48 -23.52 6.29
N ILE A 44 3.34 -22.81 6.31
CA ILE A 44 2.48 -22.60 5.13
C ILE A 44 3.29 -22.07 3.94
N PHE A 45 4.26 -21.18 4.19
CA PHE A 45 5.06 -20.61 3.12
C PHE A 45 6.06 -21.58 2.49
N SER A 46 6.58 -22.58 3.22
CA SER A 46 7.36 -23.64 2.57
C SER A 46 6.49 -24.44 1.60
N GLU A 47 5.28 -24.82 1.98
CA GLU A 47 4.36 -25.56 1.09
C GLU A 47 4.03 -24.74 -0.17
N VAL A 48 3.65 -23.47 0.00
CA VAL A 48 3.38 -22.57 -1.12
C VAL A 48 4.58 -22.46 -2.05
N VAL A 49 5.80 -22.31 -1.52
CA VAL A 49 7.01 -22.23 -2.34
C VAL A 49 7.29 -23.56 -3.04
N GLU A 50 7.12 -24.70 -2.38
CA GLU A 50 7.30 -26.03 -2.96
C GLU A 50 6.38 -26.30 -4.14
N GLU A 51 5.10 -25.93 -4.02
CA GLU A 51 4.10 -26.11 -5.07
C GLU A 51 4.32 -25.18 -6.28
N THR A 52 4.73 -23.93 -6.03
CA THR A 52 4.60 -22.86 -7.03
C THR A 52 5.91 -22.44 -7.68
N TYR A 53 7.08 -22.74 -7.10
CA TYR A 53 8.34 -22.14 -7.57
C TYR A 53 8.71 -22.47 -9.02
N LYS A 54 8.29 -23.62 -9.57
CA LYS A 54 8.64 -23.99 -10.95
C LYS A 54 7.86 -23.18 -11.97
N SER A 55 6.58 -22.93 -11.69
CA SER A 55 5.62 -22.26 -12.58
C SER A 55 5.48 -20.77 -12.30
N THR A 56 5.88 -20.27 -11.14
CA THR A 56 5.65 -18.87 -10.74
C THR A 56 6.97 -18.11 -10.67
N ARG A 57 7.00 -16.91 -11.27
CA ARG A 57 8.13 -15.97 -11.19
C ARG A 57 7.74 -14.63 -10.58
N VAL A 58 6.47 -14.26 -10.68
CA VAL A 58 5.90 -13.05 -10.07
C VAL A 58 4.95 -13.48 -8.94
N TYR A 59 5.28 -13.14 -7.71
CA TYR A 59 4.41 -13.34 -6.55
C TYR A 59 3.77 -12.01 -6.17
N VAL A 60 2.44 -11.91 -6.22
CA VAL A 60 1.71 -10.75 -5.69
C VAL A 60 1.15 -11.12 -4.32
N PHE A 61 1.61 -10.42 -3.28
CA PHE A 61 1.33 -10.75 -1.89
C PHE A 61 0.42 -9.70 -1.24
N PHE A 62 -0.70 -10.18 -0.70
CA PHE A 62 -1.61 -9.43 0.16
C PHE A 62 -1.64 -10.09 1.54
N GLY A 63 -1.24 -9.36 2.58
CA GLY A 63 -1.17 -9.91 3.92
C GLY A 63 -0.41 -9.01 4.87
N ARG A 64 -0.01 -9.54 6.03
CA ARG A 64 0.77 -8.76 7.00
C ARG A 64 2.24 -8.76 6.60
N ILE A 65 2.94 -7.69 6.95
CA ILE A 65 4.40 -7.55 6.72
C ILE A 65 5.19 -8.72 7.31
N PHE A 66 4.73 -9.29 8.43
CA PHE A 66 5.36 -10.46 9.05
C PHE A 66 5.31 -11.71 8.16
N ASP A 67 4.16 -11.93 7.54
CA ASP A 67 3.94 -13.08 6.66
C ASP A 67 4.73 -12.90 5.35
N LEU A 68 4.86 -11.65 4.85
CA LEU A 68 5.75 -11.30 3.73
C LEU A 68 7.21 -11.66 4.02
N ILE A 69 7.74 -11.25 5.18
CA ILE A 69 9.13 -11.53 5.55
C ILE A 69 9.37 -13.04 5.64
N GLU A 70 8.39 -13.80 6.14
CA GLU A 70 8.46 -15.25 6.17
C GLU A 70 8.53 -15.86 4.76
N LEU A 71 7.63 -15.47 3.85
CA LEU A 71 7.65 -15.90 2.45
C LEU A 71 8.99 -15.58 1.77
N LEU A 72 9.48 -14.34 1.90
CA LEU A 72 10.79 -13.91 1.37
C LEU A 72 11.93 -14.78 1.92
N THR A 73 11.90 -15.07 3.21
CA THR A 73 12.88 -15.94 3.86
C THR A 73 12.83 -17.36 3.28
N LYS A 74 11.65 -17.95 3.06
CA LYS A 74 11.51 -19.29 2.46
C LYS A 74 12.02 -19.35 1.03
N LEU A 75 11.68 -18.36 0.20
CA LEU A 75 12.19 -18.24 -1.17
C LEU A 75 13.72 -18.13 -1.20
N GLN A 76 14.30 -17.31 -0.31
CA GLN A 76 15.75 -17.11 -0.23
C GLN A 76 16.49 -18.32 0.33
N MET A 77 15.92 -19.02 1.32
CA MET A 77 16.51 -20.26 1.86
C MET A 77 16.63 -21.34 0.78
N ARG A 78 15.71 -21.34 -0.18
CA ARG A 78 15.75 -22.21 -1.36
C ARG A 78 16.63 -21.67 -2.50
N LYS A 79 17.30 -20.54 -2.28
CA LYS A 79 18.18 -19.85 -3.24
C LYS A 79 17.49 -19.44 -4.54
N LEU A 80 16.16 -19.31 -4.54
CA LEU A 80 15.41 -18.93 -5.73
C LEU A 80 15.69 -17.47 -6.12
N LEU A 81 15.83 -16.60 -5.13
CA LEU A 81 16.04 -15.16 -5.34
C LEU A 81 17.47 -14.82 -5.79
N ASP A 82 18.42 -15.75 -5.66
CA ASP A 82 19.81 -15.56 -6.12
C ASP A 82 19.88 -15.49 -7.66
N SER A 83 18.95 -16.15 -8.35
CA SER A 83 18.85 -16.17 -9.81
C SER A 83 18.41 -14.84 -10.42
N ARG A 84 17.80 -13.94 -9.62
CA ARG A 84 17.11 -12.72 -10.07
C ARG A 84 15.99 -12.96 -11.09
N GLU A 85 15.46 -14.18 -11.18
CA GLU A 85 14.32 -14.52 -12.04
C GLU A 85 12.97 -14.31 -11.34
N TYR A 86 12.98 -14.08 -10.03
CA TYR A 86 11.80 -13.96 -9.20
C TYR A 86 11.60 -12.52 -8.75
N VAL A 87 10.35 -12.05 -8.78
CA VAL A 87 9.95 -10.77 -8.20
C VAL A 87 8.75 -10.98 -7.27
N ILE A 88 8.78 -10.31 -6.14
CA ILE A 88 7.72 -10.32 -5.15
C ILE A 88 7.18 -8.90 -5.08
N ILE A 89 5.87 -8.75 -5.29
CA ILE A 89 5.16 -7.49 -5.22
C ILE A 89 4.29 -7.53 -3.97
N TYR A 90 4.61 -6.69 -3.00
CA TYR A 90 3.82 -6.52 -1.78
C TYR A 90 2.94 -5.28 -1.90
N ILE A 91 1.66 -5.39 -1.51
CA ILE A 91 0.76 -4.24 -1.43
C ILE A 91 0.61 -3.83 0.03
N ASP A 92 1.13 -2.65 0.37
CA ASP A 92 0.95 -2.04 1.68
C ASP A 92 -0.10 -0.94 1.59
N LEU A 93 -1.13 -1.03 2.42
CA LEU A 93 -2.24 -0.06 2.46
C LEU A 93 -1.97 1.09 3.42
N GLU A 94 -0.78 1.15 4.02
CA GLU A 94 -0.35 2.27 4.86
C GLU A 94 0.61 3.16 4.07
N ALA A 95 0.41 4.47 4.18
CA ALA A 95 1.31 5.46 3.62
C ALA A 95 2.79 5.20 4.00
N TYR A 96 3.66 5.35 3.01
CA TYR A 96 5.10 5.17 3.18
C TYR A 96 5.72 6.22 4.09
N SER A 97 6.62 5.75 4.96
CA SER A 97 7.49 6.59 5.79
C SER A 97 8.93 6.13 5.63
N GLU A 98 9.79 7.02 5.15
CA GLU A 98 11.21 6.72 4.92
C GLU A 98 11.91 6.22 6.19
N SER A 99 11.63 6.84 7.34
CA SER A 99 12.17 6.44 8.65
C SER A 99 11.73 5.04 9.11
N ALA A 100 10.70 4.45 8.51
CA ALA A 100 10.20 3.11 8.82
C ALA A 100 10.36 2.14 7.63
N SER A 101 11.04 2.55 6.56
CA SER A 101 11.19 1.79 5.32
C SER A 101 11.92 0.45 5.48
N TYR A 102 12.69 0.29 6.55
CA TYR A 102 13.35 -0.97 6.88
C TYR A 102 12.37 -2.10 7.25
N ARG A 103 11.13 -1.75 7.65
CA ARG A 103 10.15 -2.69 8.23
C ARG A 103 9.79 -3.85 7.31
N TYR A 104 9.97 -3.68 6.00
CA TYR A 104 9.60 -4.68 4.98
C TYR A 104 10.53 -5.89 4.95
N PHE A 105 11.73 -5.79 5.52
CA PHE A 105 12.71 -6.87 5.54
C PHE A 105 13.39 -7.06 6.89
N TRP A 106 13.27 -6.11 7.81
CA TRP A 106 13.95 -6.16 9.10
C TRP A 106 13.03 -5.85 10.28
N ARG A 107 13.24 -6.58 11.39
CA ARG A 107 12.59 -6.34 12.68
C ARG A 107 13.57 -6.58 13.83
N MET A 108 13.28 -5.95 14.97
CA MET A 108 14.09 -6.06 16.18
C MET A 108 14.22 -7.48 16.74
N ASP A 109 13.16 -8.29 16.62
CA ASP A 109 13.11 -9.64 17.17
C ASP A 109 13.68 -10.73 16.25
N MET A 110 14.23 -10.35 15.09
CA MET A 110 14.84 -11.29 14.16
C MET A 110 16.22 -11.74 14.64
N ARG A 111 16.48 -13.05 14.55
CA ARG A 111 17.81 -13.63 14.74
C ARG A 111 18.76 -13.14 13.63
N GLN A 112 20.01 -12.85 13.97
CA GLN A 112 20.97 -12.22 13.03
C GLN A 112 21.12 -12.97 11.69
N HIS A 113 21.20 -14.30 11.70
CA HIS A 113 21.29 -15.08 10.45
C HIS A 113 20.06 -14.93 9.54
N LEU A 114 18.88 -14.64 10.11
CA LEU A 114 17.66 -14.38 9.32
C LEU A 114 17.64 -12.95 8.78
N VAL A 115 18.32 -12.02 9.43
CA VAL A 115 18.44 -10.62 8.96
C VAL A 115 19.20 -10.58 7.64
N ASP A 116 20.34 -11.25 7.55
CA ASP A 116 21.16 -11.24 6.33
C ASP A 116 20.42 -11.92 5.16
N VAL A 117 19.69 -13.00 5.46
CA VAL A 117 18.81 -13.69 4.51
C VAL A 117 17.69 -12.76 4.03
N ALA A 118 17.01 -12.06 4.93
CA ALA A 118 15.90 -11.18 4.57
C ALA A 118 16.34 -9.94 3.79
N ILE A 119 17.48 -9.34 4.12
CA ILE A 119 18.06 -8.22 3.34
C ILE A 119 18.38 -8.68 1.93
N LYS A 120 19.00 -9.86 1.77
CA LYS A 120 19.28 -10.42 0.44
C LYS A 120 17.99 -10.68 -0.34
N ALA A 121 16.98 -11.23 0.33
CA ALA A 121 15.67 -11.50 -0.26
C ALA A 121 14.95 -10.22 -0.72
N ALA A 122 15.10 -9.13 0.04
CA ALA A 122 14.50 -7.83 -0.27
C ALA A 122 14.99 -7.22 -1.59
N GLY A 123 16.13 -7.68 -2.13
CA GLY A 123 16.58 -7.30 -3.47
C GLY A 123 15.63 -7.75 -4.59
N SER A 124 14.74 -8.71 -4.33
CA SER A 124 13.67 -9.15 -5.26
C SER A 124 12.29 -8.60 -4.90
N LEU A 125 12.20 -7.71 -3.91
CA LEU A 125 10.94 -7.15 -3.40
C LEU A 125 10.65 -5.79 -4.03
N LEU A 126 9.43 -5.65 -4.54
CA LEU A 126 8.79 -4.37 -4.84
C LEU A 126 7.63 -4.18 -3.85
N VAL A 127 7.51 -2.97 -3.30
CA VAL A 127 6.39 -2.62 -2.43
C VAL A 127 5.57 -1.52 -3.07
N ILE A 128 4.28 -1.74 -3.27
CA ILE A 128 3.34 -0.73 -3.74
C ILE A 128 2.64 -0.15 -2.52
N VAL A 129 2.71 1.17 -2.38
CA VAL A 129 2.10 1.96 -1.30
C VAL A 129 1.28 3.09 -1.91
N PRO A 130 0.23 3.57 -1.23
CA PRO A 130 -0.36 4.88 -1.51
C PRO A 130 0.73 5.95 -1.56
N THR A 131 0.70 6.80 -2.59
CA THR A 131 1.66 7.90 -2.69
C THR A 131 1.46 8.84 -1.51
N PRO A 132 2.52 9.11 -0.70
CA PRO A 132 2.39 10.00 0.43
C PRO A 132 1.92 11.40 -0.01
N PRO A 133 1.06 12.05 0.79
CA PRO A 133 0.59 13.41 0.50
C PRO A 133 1.77 14.37 0.33
N GLN A 134 1.74 15.16 -0.76
CA GLN A 134 2.81 16.11 -1.09
C GLN A 134 2.48 17.53 -0.62
N ASP A 135 1.23 17.80 -0.25
CA ASP A 135 0.76 19.11 0.15
C ASP A 135 1.16 19.47 1.60
N LYS A 136 1.58 20.72 1.80
CA LYS A 136 1.87 21.26 3.14
C LYS A 136 0.61 21.34 4.01
N GLY A 137 -0.56 21.55 3.42
CA GLY A 137 -1.87 21.61 4.08
C GLY A 137 -2.34 20.26 4.62
N TYR A 138 -1.83 19.13 4.11
CA TYR A 138 -2.25 17.82 4.62
C TYR A 138 -1.89 17.63 6.10
N LYS A 139 -0.78 18.23 6.56
CA LYS A 139 -0.41 18.19 7.98
C LYS A 139 -1.45 18.89 8.87
N GLU A 140 -2.01 20.00 8.39
CA GLU A 140 -3.07 20.72 9.09
C GLU A 140 -4.36 19.90 9.11
N PHE A 141 -4.74 19.29 7.98
CA PHE A 141 -5.86 18.35 7.93
C PHE A 141 -5.72 17.23 8.97
N VAL A 142 -4.56 16.57 9.03
CA VAL A 142 -4.30 15.51 10.01
C VAL A 142 -4.43 16.00 11.45
N GLU A 143 -3.97 17.22 11.75
CA GLU A 143 -4.10 17.80 13.09
C GLU A 143 -5.55 18.16 13.42
N ASN A 144 -6.30 18.68 12.46
CA ASN A 144 -7.73 18.92 12.61
C ASN A 144 -8.49 17.62 12.88
N VAL A 145 -8.20 16.54 12.14
CA VAL A 145 -8.80 15.21 12.40
C VAL A 145 -8.51 14.76 13.83
N ARG A 146 -7.27 14.93 14.32
CA ARG A 146 -6.96 14.64 15.72
C ARG A 146 -7.82 15.46 16.64
N GLN A 147 -7.86 16.78 16.47
CA GLN A 147 -8.64 17.70 17.31
C GLN A 147 -10.14 17.36 17.33
N TYR A 148 -10.74 17.05 16.19
CA TYR A 148 -12.16 16.67 16.12
C TYR A 148 -12.43 15.31 16.75
N ASN A 149 -11.49 14.36 16.67
CA ASN A 149 -11.59 13.09 17.40
C ASN A 149 -11.60 13.29 18.92
N PHE A 150 -11.03 14.37 19.46
CA PHE A 150 -11.13 14.68 20.90
C PHE A 150 -12.51 15.23 21.31
N LYS A 151 -13.28 15.79 20.37
CA LYS A 151 -14.56 16.45 20.64
C LYS A 151 -15.72 15.45 20.49
N GLU A 152 -16.87 15.82 21.03
CA GLU A 152 -18.13 15.16 20.70
C GLU A 152 -18.37 15.17 19.18
N PRO A 153 -18.96 14.12 18.58
CA PRO A 153 -19.53 12.93 19.23
C PRO A 153 -18.52 11.77 19.44
N PHE A 154 -17.26 11.92 19.01
CA PHE A 154 -16.28 10.83 19.05
C PHE A 154 -15.65 10.65 20.44
N SER A 155 -15.33 11.76 21.11
CA SER A 155 -14.75 11.78 22.46
C SER A 155 -13.62 10.77 22.66
N PHE A 156 -12.68 10.75 21.71
CA PHE A 156 -11.59 9.77 21.56
C PHE A 156 -10.20 10.38 21.80
N PRO A 157 -9.86 10.75 23.06
CA PRO A 157 -8.63 11.46 23.37
C PRO A 157 -7.36 10.61 23.18
N ASN A 158 -6.24 11.28 22.90
CA ASN A 158 -4.93 10.64 22.87
C ASN A 158 -4.38 10.39 24.28
N LYS A 159 -4.22 9.11 24.62
CA LYS A 159 -3.64 8.66 25.90
C LYS A 159 -2.16 8.29 25.76
N LEU A 160 -1.61 8.33 24.55
CA LEU A 160 -0.24 7.94 24.26
C LEU A 160 0.68 9.17 24.20
N PRO A 161 1.98 9.02 24.50
CA PRO A 161 2.95 10.12 24.43
C PRO A 161 3.29 10.56 23.00
N TYR A 162 2.69 9.93 21.99
CA TYR A 162 2.90 10.25 20.57
C TYR A 162 1.54 10.53 19.90
N PRO A 163 1.49 11.40 18.87
CA PRO A 163 0.25 11.66 18.15
C PRO A 163 -0.35 10.38 17.57
N LYS A 164 -1.68 10.23 17.66
CA LYS A 164 -2.38 9.13 16.98
C LYS A 164 -2.10 9.18 15.48
N HIS A 165 -1.79 8.02 14.92
CA HIS A 165 -1.69 7.84 13.48
C HIS A 165 -3.06 8.05 12.85
N ILE A 166 -3.11 8.84 11.79
CA ILE A 166 -4.33 9.06 10.99
C ILE A 166 -4.09 8.36 9.67
N THR A 167 -4.93 7.39 9.37
CA THR A 167 -4.86 6.65 8.11
C THR A 167 -5.37 7.53 6.97
N GLU A 168 -4.93 7.22 5.76
CA GLU A 168 -5.44 7.81 4.51
C GLU A 168 -6.96 7.70 4.33
N PHE A 169 -7.61 6.71 4.94
CA PHE A 169 -9.06 6.58 4.92
C PHE A 169 -9.79 7.80 5.50
N ALA A 170 -9.16 8.53 6.44
CA ALA A 170 -9.73 9.79 6.92
C ALA A 170 -9.80 10.84 5.80
N ALA A 171 -8.78 10.90 4.94
CA ALA A 171 -8.76 11.78 3.77
C ALA A 171 -9.82 11.34 2.75
N TYR A 172 -9.93 10.04 2.45
CA TYR A 172 -10.93 9.54 1.50
C TYR A 172 -12.36 9.81 1.97
N LEU A 173 -12.65 9.66 3.27
CA LEU A 173 -13.97 9.99 3.82
C LEU A 173 -14.25 11.50 3.76
N TYR A 174 -13.25 12.33 4.04
CA TYR A 174 -13.38 13.78 3.89
C TYR A 174 -13.70 14.15 2.44
N ASP A 175 -12.91 13.66 1.50
CA ASP A 175 -13.08 13.90 0.06
C ASP A 175 -14.48 13.45 -0.41
N SER A 176 -14.94 12.29 0.05
CA SER A 176 -16.28 11.77 -0.28
C SER A 176 -17.40 12.72 0.14
N VAL A 177 -17.30 13.31 1.34
CA VAL A 177 -18.29 14.26 1.84
C VAL A 177 -18.24 15.58 1.06
N ILE A 178 -17.04 16.05 0.72
CA ILE A 178 -16.87 17.27 -0.10
C ILE A 178 -17.47 17.06 -1.49
N LEU A 179 -17.14 15.96 -2.17
CA LEU A 179 -17.69 15.62 -3.49
C LEU A 179 -19.22 15.55 -3.47
N TYR A 180 -19.79 14.90 -2.46
CA TYR A 180 -21.25 14.86 -2.27
C TYR A 180 -21.84 16.24 -2.04
N ALA A 181 -21.26 17.05 -1.15
CA ALA A 181 -21.77 18.38 -0.83
C ALA A 181 -21.73 19.31 -2.05
N GLU A 182 -20.66 19.27 -2.84
CA GLU A 182 -20.55 20.04 -4.08
C GLU A 182 -21.59 19.60 -5.12
N ALA A 183 -21.76 18.29 -5.33
CA ALA A 183 -22.75 17.76 -6.27
C ALA A 183 -24.19 18.08 -5.84
N LEU A 184 -24.48 18.01 -4.54
CA LEU A 184 -25.78 18.40 -3.99
C LEU A 184 -26.02 19.90 -4.14
N ALA A 185 -25.02 20.75 -3.87
CA ALA A 185 -25.13 22.19 -4.05
C ALA A 185 -25.44 22.56 -5.51
N GLN A 186 -24.80 21.90 -6.48
CA GLN A 186 -25.12 22.06 -7.90
C GLN A 186 -26.55 21.61 -8.23
N THR A 187 -26.97 20.46 -7.71
CA THR A 187 -28.34 19.93 -7.88
C THR A 187 -29.39 20.92 -7.39
N LEU A 188 -29.17 21.52 -6.21
CA LEU A 188 -30.05 22.56 -5.66
C LEU A 188 -30.05 23.84 -6.52
N ALA A 189 -28.88 24.27 -7.01
CA ALA A 189 -28.76 25.46 -7.87
C ALA A 189 -29.50 25.30 -9.22
N GLU A 190 -29.63 24.07 -9.70
CA GLU A 190 -30.36 23.72 -10.92
C GLU A 190 -31.87 23.53 -10.68
N ASN A 191 -32.35 23.68 -9.44
CA ASN A 191 -33.72 23.39 -9.01
C ASN A 191 -34.15 21.92 -9.23
N GLU A 192 -33.19 21.00 -9.26
CA GLU A 192 -33.44 19.56 -9.33
C GLU A 192 -33.76 19.00 -7.93
N ASP A 193 -34.38 17.81 -7.87
CA ASP A 193 -34.76 17.20 -6.59
C ASP A 193 -33.51 16.74 -5.80
N PRO A 194 -33.23 17.31 -4.62
CA PRO A 194 -32.09 16.90 -3.79
C PRO A 194 -32.23 15.47 -3.23
N ARG A 195 -33.38 14.82 -3.39
CA ARG A 195 -33.58 13.41 -3.03
C ARG A 195 -33.26 12.45 -4.18
N ASN A 196 -33.01 12.95 -5.39
CA ASN A 196 -32.60 12.13 -6.52
C ASN A 196 -31.12 11.74 -6.41
N GLY A 197 -30.86 10.70 -5.61
CA GLY A 197 -29.50 10.22 -5.36
C GLY A 197 -28.76 9.80 -6.64
N SER A 198 -29.44 9.17 -7.59
CA SER A 198 -28.84 8.78 -8.87
C SER A 198 -28.32 9.99 -9.65
N TYR A 199 -29.08 11.10 -9.65
CA TYR A 199 -28.66 12.33 -10.31
C TYR A 199 -27.43 12.95 -9.65
N ILE A 200 -27.40 12.98 -8.31
CA ILE A 200 -26.25 13.49 -7.54
C ILE A 200 -25.00 12.65 -7.79
N ILE A 201 -25.12 11.31 -7.73
CA ILE A 201 -23.99 10.41 -7.99
C ILE A 201 -23.52 10.55 -9.44
N GLN A 202 -24.43 10.67 -10.42
CA GLN A 202 -24.03 10.89 -11.81
C GLN A 202 -23.26 12.20 -11.99
N LYS A 203 -23.57 13.27 -11.24
CA LYS A 203 -22.75 14.49 -11.24
C LYS A 203 -21.35 14.26 -10.73
N ILE A 204 -21.19 13.48 -9.65
CA ILE A 204 -19.87 13.12 -9.11
C ILE A 204 -19.07 12.34 -10.16
N ILE A 205 -19.68 11.34 -10.79
CA ILE A 205 -19.05 10.53 -11.86
C ILE A 205 -18.66 11.43 -13.05
N ASN A 206 -19.59 12.25 -13.54
CA ASN A 206 -19.37 13.15 -14.67
C ASN A 206 -18.32 14.23 -14.41
N ARG A 207 -17.99 14.51 -13.14
CA ARG A 207 -16.87 15.39 -12.79
C ARG A 207 -15.55 14.82 -13.29
N GLY A 208 -15.39 13.49 -13.27
CA GLY A 208 -14.24 12.73 -13.74
C GLY A 208 -12.93 12.95 -12.96
N ARG A 209 -12.75 14.08 -12.27
CA ARG A 209 -11.55 14.38 -11.49
C ARG A 209 -11.78 15.33 -10.33
N TYR A 210 -10.98 15.20 -9.29
CA TYR A 210 -10.96 16.14 -8.17
C TYR A 210 -9.58 16.20 -7.51
N GLN A 211 -9.31 17.29 -6.81
CA GLN A 211 -8.14 17.40 -5.96
C GLN A 211 -8.50 16.95 -4.54
N SER A 212 -7.86 15.89 -4.07
CA SER A 212 -8.00 15.35 -2.72
C SER A 212 -7.43 16.32 -1.68
N VAL A 213 -7.90 16.23 -0.44
CA VAL A 213 -7.26 16.92 0.71
C VAL A 213 -5.79 16.54 0.92
N THR A 214 -5.35 15.41 0.34
CA THR A 214 -3.93 15.03 0.27
C THR A 214 -3.10 15.90 -0.69
N GLY A 215 -3.78 16.74 -1.48
CA GLY A 215 -3.25 17.56 -2.58
C GLY A 215 -3.14 16.80 -3.91
N ALA A 216 -3.32 15.48 -3.89
CA ALA A 216 -3.27 14.65 -5.09
C ALA A 216 -4.48 14.89 -6.00
N TRP A 217 -4.23 14.87 -7.31
CA TRP A 217 -5.30 14.73 -8.29
C TRP A 217 -5.72 13.26 -8.38
N MET A 218 -7.04 13.06 -8.34
CA MET A 218 -7.69 11.75 -8.35
C MET A 218 -8.65 11.69 -9.56
N HIS A 219 -8.72 10.53 -10.19
CA HIS A 219 -9.64 10.25 -11.29
C HIS A 219 -10.83 9.44 -10.79
N ILE A 220 -12.03 9.75 -11.28
CA ILE A 220 -13.25 8.98 -11.06
C ILE A 220 -13.60 8.32 -12.39
N ASP A 221 -13.60 6.99 -12.41
CA ASP A 221 -13.90 6.23 -13.61
C ASP A 221 -15.41 6.26 -13.95
N GLU A 222 -15.77 5.66 -15.08
CA GLU A 222 -17.17 5.58 -15.54
C GLU A 222 -18.10 4.77 -14.60
N ASN A 223 -17.54 3.92 -13.74
CA ASN A 223 -18.26 3.16 -12.72
C ASN A 223 -18.42 3.94 -11.40
N GLY A 224 -17.77 5.09 -11.27
CA GLY A 224 -17.70 5.88 -10.04
C GLY A 224 -16.65 5.40 -9.05
N ASP A 225 -15.73 4.54 -9.47
CA ASP A 225 -14.57 4.12 -8.68
C ASP A 225 -13.45 5.16 -8.78
N VAL A 226 -12.80 5.44 -7.66
CA VAL A 226 -11.68 6.40 -7.60
C VAL A 226 -10.37 5.67 -7.80
N GLU A 227 -9.56 6.15 -8.76
CA GLU A 227 -8.22 5.62 -9.01
C GLU A 227 -7.18 6.37 -8.17
N GLY A 228 -6.43 5.60 -7.36
CA GLY A 228 -5.43 6.12 -6.43
C GLY A 228 -4.06 6.35 -7.05
N ASN A 229 -3.29 7.24 -6.43
CA ASN A 229 -1.87 7.44 -6.75
C ASN A 229 -1.01 6.47 -5.92
N TYR A 230 -0.08 5.79 -6.58
CA TYR A 230 0.75 4.76 -5.96
C TYR A 230 2.24 5.00 -6.18
N THR A 231 3.03 4.74 -5.15
CA THR A 231 4.49 4.73 -5.21
C THR A 231 4.98 3.29 -5.12
N VAL A 232 5.95 2.93 -5.96
CA VAL A 232 6.67 1.67 -5.89
C VAL A 232 8.00 1.90 -5.18
N LEU A 233 8.25 1.12 -4.14
CA LEU A 233 9.51 1.09 -3.40
C LEU A 233 10.33 -0.13 -3.85
N ALA A 234 11.64 0.05 -3.89
CA ALA A 234 12.61 -1.01 -4.12
C ALA A 234 13.77 -0.88 -3.12
N LEU A 235 14.51 -1.97 -2.89
CA LEU A 235 15.69 -1.94 -2.05
C LEU A 235 16.79 -1.09 -2.69
N GLN A 236 17.25 -0.06 -1.99
CA GLN A 236 18.25 0.90 -2.47
C GLN A 236 19.24 1.24 -1.34
N PRO A 237 20.46 1.71 -1.65
CA PRO A 237 21.41 2.17 -0.64
C PRO A 237 20.81 3.21 0.29
N ALA A 238 21.05 3.08 1.59
CA ALA A 238 20.50 3.98 2.58
C ALA A 238 21.13 5.39 2.49
N PRO A 239 20.35 6.47 2.65
CA PRO A 239 20.89 7.83 2.73
C PRO A 239 21.79 7.99 3.97
N HIS A 240 22.86 8.78 3.85
CA HIS A 240 23.85 8.96 4.93
C HIS A 240 23.30 9.60 6.22
N ASN A 241 22.16 10.31 6.16
CA ASN A 241 21.62 11.09 7.29
C ASN A 241 20.16 10.71 7.63
N ILE A 242 19.84 9.41 7.68
CA ILE A 242 18.50 8.96 8.03
C ILE A 242 18.37 8.57 9.51
N THR A 243 17.37 9.13 10.19
CA THR A 243 16.96 8.67 11.52
C THR A 243 15.84 7.65 11.40
N LEU A 244 16.15 6.39 11.69
CA LEU A 244 15.17 5.31 11.63
C LEU A 244 14.29 5.30 12.89
N LYS A 245 12.97 5.26 12.68
CA LYS A 245 11.97 5.30 13.74
C LYS A 245 11.96 3.97 14.50
N GLY A 246 12.00 4.01 15.82
CA GLY A 246 11.87 2.80 16.66
C GLY A 246 13.14 1.97 16.80
N LEU A 247 14.25 2.42 16.22
CA LEU A 247 15.59 1.89 16.48
C LEU A 247 16.26 2.75 17.54
N GLY A 248 16.53 2.17 18.72
CA GLY A 248 17.28 2.85 19.78
C GLY A 248 18.75 2.99 19.38
N GLY A 249 19.14 4.17 18.89
CA GLY A 249 20.51 4.50 18.47
C GLY A 249 20.77 4.42 16.96
N GLU A 250 21.96 4.86 16.55
CA GLU A 250 22.43 4.86 15.14
C GLU A 250 22.68 3.43 14.64
N LYS A 251 21.61 2.71 14.28
CA LYS A 251 21.76 1.47 13.52
C LYS A 251 21.87 1.81 12.05
N ASN A 252 23.07 1.69 11.51
CA ASN A 252 23.35 1.98 10.11
C ASN A 252 22.98 0.77 9.24
N LEU A 253 21.76 0.75 8.71
CA LEU A 253 21.37 -0.21 7.67
C LEU A 253 21.95 0.26 6.34
N SER A 254 22.64 -0.61 5.62
CA SER A 254 23.26 -0.24 4.33
C SER A 254 22.23 0.00 3.22
N HIS A 255 21.02 -0.56 3.36
CA HIS A 255 19.95 -0.48 2.38
C HIS A 255 18.58 -0.28 3.05
N LEU A 256 17.66 0.34 2.32
CA LEU A 256 16.28 0.63 2.71
C LEU A 256 15.33 0.48 1.52
N MET A 257 14.03 0.31 1.80
CA MET A 257 13.02 0.32 0.73
C MET A 257 12.66 1.76 0.38
N LEU A 258 13.21 2.28 -0.72
CA LEU A 258 13.04 3.68 -1.13
C LEU A 258 12.22 3.80 -2.42
N PRO A 259 11.54 4.93 -2.66
CA PRO A 259 10.80 5.18 -3.89
C PRO A 259 11.66 4.97 -5.15
N MET A 260 11.16 4.14 -6.06
CA MET A 260 11.74 3.87 -7.37
C MET A 260 10.82 4.38 -8.50
N ALA A 261 9.50 4.32 -8.29
CA ALA A 261 8.55 4.83 -9.27
C ALA A 261 7.32 5.45 -8.59
N ARG A 262 6.66 6.37 -9.28
CA ARG A 262 5.34 6.88 -8.91
C ARG A 262 4.39 6.76 -10.10
N PHE A 263 3.15 6.39 -9.81
CA PHE A 263 2.02 6.30 -10.73
C PHE A 263 0.98 7.26 -10.19
N GLN A 264 0.79 8.38 -10.87
CA GLN A 264 -0.07 9.46 -10.39
C GLN A 264 -0.73 10.18 -11.56
N TYR A 265 -1.87 10.82 -11.32
CA TYR A 265 -2.50 11.70 -12.30
C TYR A 265 -1.84 13.09 -12.33
N ASP A 266 -1.58 13.59 -13.53
CA ASP A 266 -1.16 14.97 -13.75
C ASP A 266 -2.34 15.93 -13.52
N GLY A 267 -2.08 17.04 -12.82
CA GLY A 267 -3.13 18.00 -12.48
C GLY A 267 -3.64 18.82 -13.66
N ASP A 268 -2.78 19.09 -14.64
CA ASP A 268 -3.11 19.95 -15.77
C ASP A 268 -3.79 19.14 -16.87
N THR A 269 -3.16 18.03 -17.26
CA THR A 269 -3.58 17.16 -18.37
C THR A 269 -4.58 16.10 -17.96
N GLY A 270 -4.59 15.67 -16.68
CA GLY A 270 -5.41 14.55 -16.22
C GLY A 270 -4.95 13.18 -16.73
N GLU A 271 -3.77 13.09 -17.33
CA GLU A 271 -3.21 11.83 -17.82
C GLU A 271 -2.40 11.10 -16.73
N PRO A 272 -2.34 9.76 -16.77
CA PRO A 272 -1.50 9.00 -15.86
C PRO A 272 -0.02 9.25 -16.16
N VAL A 273 0.72 9.79 -15.20
CA VAL A 273 2.16 10.04 -15.26
C VAL A 273 2.90 8.97 -14.50
N ARG A 274 3.91 8.40 -15.16
CA ARG A 274 4.89 7.51 -14.55
C ARG A 274 6.21 8.24 -14.36
N VAL A 275 6.58 8.50 -13.11
CA VAL A 275 7.89 9.06 -12.76
C VAL A 275 8.80 7.93 -12.30
N LEU A 276 9.93 7.74 -12.98
CA LEU A 276 10.98 6.81 -12.57
C LEU A 276 12.08 7.57 -11.86
N HIS A 277 12.38 7.16 -10.62
CA HIS A 277 13.52 7.64 -9.87
C HIS A 277 14.70 6.70 -10.10
N TYR A 278 15.59 7.07 -11.02
CA TYR A 278 16.87 6.38 -11.18
C TYR A 278 17.87 6.95 -10.18
N PHE A 279 18.17 6.21 -9.12
CA PHE A 279 19.35 6.47 -8.32
C PHE A 279 20.50 5.67 -8.93
N TYR A 280 21.41 6.35 -9.62
CA TYR A 280 22.64 5.74 -10.12
C TYR A 280 23.41 5.16 -8.94
N SER A 281 23.60 3.84 -8.91
CA SER A 281 24.69 3.27 -8.13
C SER A 281 25.98 3.69 -8.83
N SER A 282 26.67 4.69 -8.29
CA SER A 282 28.08 4.87 -8.60
C SER A 282 28.82 3.58 -8.23
N SER A 283 29.33 2.94 -9.27
CA SER A 283 30.18 1.74 -9.27
C SER A 283 31.37 1.85 -8.33
#